data_AF-V5A317-F1
#
_entry.id   AF-V5A317-F1
#
_cell.length_a   1.000
_cell.length_b   1.000
_cell.length_c   1.000
_cell.angle_alpha   90.00
_cell.angle_beta   90.00
_cell.angle_gamma   90.00
#
_symmetry.space_group_name_H-M   'P 1'
#
loop_
_entity.id
_entity.type
_entity.pdbx_description
1 polymer ?
#
loop_
_entity_poly.entity_id
_entity_poly.type
_entity_poly.pdbx_seq_one_letter_code
_entity_poly.pdbx_strand_id
1 'polypeptide(L)'
;MAHTVVCAAEGEESLGVVLRPTTIAKGDKVFLLAGGTALSYVVGNGKEDRFELKLVVGEVTKSTDGKPSGWIKWGDPKPLPKRISSASHEGEWTGFFASGGSGILMEDGTIVFPLMAMNKENELDVYSMIIYSKENGSAWSLSKGISPANCTDPRVTEWEESLLMIVDCENDQAVYESRDMGTTWTEAIGKLPGVWVKSQSEDYPDGVWHVDALITATI
;
A
#
# COMPACT_ATOMS: atom_id res chain seq x y z
N MET A 1 11.95 -3.78 3.84
CA MET A 1 10.72 -4.59 3.59
C MET A 1 10.94 -5.70 2.56
N ALA A 2 10.00 -6.64 2.38
CA ALA A 2 10.04 -7.59 1.25
C ALA A 2 9.47 -6.90 0.00
N HIS A 3 10.33 -6.65 -0.99
CA HIS A 3 9.94 -5.89 -2.19
C HIS A 3 9.37 -6.76 -3.32
N THR A 4 9.69 -8.06 -3.30
CA THR A 4 9.36 -9.01 -4.37
C THR A 4 9.12 -10.39 -3.78
N VAL A 5 8.01 -11.02 -4.16
CA VAL A 5 7.74 -12.44 -3.91
C VAL A 5 7.54 -13.12 -5.25
N VAL A 6 8.31 -14.19 -5.50
CA VAL A 6 8.15 -15.00 -6.71
C VAL A 6 7.04 -16.01 -6.47
N CYS A 7 6.08 -16.09 -7.40
CA CYS A 7 4.97 -17.02 -7.37
C CYS A 7 4.87 -17.76 -8.71
N ALA A 8 4.12 -18.86 -8.75
CA ALA A 8 3.70 -19.43 -10.02
C ALA A 8 2.69 -18.48 -10.68
N ALA A 9 2.87 -18.14 -11.96
CA ALA A 9 1.86 -17.38 -12.70
C ALA A 9 0.70 -18.28 -13.15
N GLU A 10 -0.44 -17.67 -13.48
CA GLU A 10 -1.58 -18.37 -14.06
C GLU A 10 -1.29 -18.68 -15.55
N GLY A 11 -0.87 -19.91 -15.86
CA GLY A 11 -0.56 -20.38 -17.22
C GLY A 11 0.70 -21.27 -17.28
N GLU A 12 0.87 -22.03 -18.37
CA GLU A 12 2.03 -22.94 -18.55
C GLU A 12 3.37 -22.19 -18.40
N GLU A 13 4.20 -22.69 -17.48
CA GLU A 13 5.62 -22.36 -17.27
C GLU A 13 6.00 -20.86 -17.28
N SER A 14 5.26 -20.02 -16.57
CA SER A 14 5.69 -18.63 -16.29
C SER A 14 5.86 -18.36 -14.79
N LEU A 15 6.89 -17.57 -14.46
CA LEU A 15 7.13 -17.06 -13.11
C LEU A 15 6.32 -15.77 -12.94
N GLY A 16 5.40 -15.77 -11.99
CA GLY A 16 4.69 -14.58 -11.56
C GLY A 16 5.54 -13.82 -10.53
N VAL A 17 5.52 -12.51 -10.60
CA VAL A 17 6.15 -11.67 -9.57
C VAL A 17 5.06 -10.86 -8.89
N VAL A 18 4.96 -11.06 -7.58
CA VAL A 18 4.12 -10.27 -6.69
C VAL A 18 5.02 -9.20 -6.08
N LEU A 19 4.68 -7.93 -6.33
CA LEU A 19 5.44 -6.79 -5.85
C LEU A 19 4.79 -6.21 -4.60
N ARG A 20 5.65 -5.85 -3.64
CA ARG A 20 5.30 -5.03 -2.48
C ARG A 20 4.05 -5.51 -1.72
N PRO A 21 4.02 -6.78 -1.26
CA PRO A 21 2.91 -7.26 -0.43
C PRO A 21 2.73 -6.35 0.79
N THR A 22 1.49 -5.88 0.97
CA THR A 22 1.10 -5.05 2.11
C THR A 22 0.09 -5.80 2.95
N THR A 23 0.32 -5.88 4.26
CA THR A 23 -0.44 -6.76 5.16
C THR A 23 -1.13 -5.99 6.27
N ILE A 24 -2.30 -6.49 6.71
CA ILE A 24 -3.03 -6.02 7.90
C ILE A 24 -3.63 -7.23 8.61
N ALA A 25 -3.52 -7.28 9.94
CA ALA A 25 -4.22 -8.27 10.76
C ALA A 25 -5.42 -7.61 11.46
N LYS A 26 -6.57 -8.30 11.47
CA LYS A 26 -7.76 -7.90 12.21
C LYS A 26 -8.46 -9.13 12.78
N GLY A 27 -8.44 -9.27 14.10
CA GLY A 27 -8.98 -10.45 14.77
C GLY A 27 -8.24 -11.73 14.35
N ASP A 28 -8.98 -12.72 13.86
CA ASP A 28 -8.46 -13.97 13.30
C ASP A 28 -8.20 -13.88 11.79
N LYS A 29 -8.28 -12.70 11.17
CA LYS A 29 -8.06 -12.51 9.73
C LYS A 29 -6.78 -11.77 9.44
N VAL A 30 -6.15 -12.17 8.34
CA VAL A 30 -4.99 -11.50 7.73
C VAL A 30 -5.38 -11.07 6.32
N PHE A 31 -5.29 -9.79 6.04
CA PHE A 31 -5.50 -9.20 4.72
C PHE A 31 -4.15 -8.96 4.08
N LEU A 32 -3.97 -9.47 2.86
CA LEU A 32 -2.77 -9.31 2.05
C LEU A 32 -3.16 -8.64 0.74
N LEU A 33 -2.75 -7.39 0.57
CA LEU A 33 -2.91 -6.63 -0.67
C LEU A 33 -1.60 -6.71 -1.45
N ALA A 34 -1.66 -7.11 -2.71
CA ALA A 34 -0.49 -7.12 -3.57
C ALA A 34 -0.85 -6.87 -5.04
N GLY A 35 0.07 -6.25 -5.77
CA GLY A 35 0.02 -6.14 -7.23
C GLY A 35 0.96 -7.16 -7.85
N GLY A 36 0.59 -7.72 -9.01
CA GLY A 36 1.43 -8.67 -9.72
C GLY A 36 1.59 -8.33 -11.19
N THR A 37 2.73 -8.73 -11.76
CA THR A 37 2.95 -8.80 -13.20
C THR A 37 3.30 -10.26 -13.54
N ALA A 38 2.71 -10.81 -14.60
CA ALA A 38 3.23 -12.01 -15.22
C ALA A 38 4.49 -11.62 -16.01
N LEU A 39 5.68 -12.00 -15.52
CA LEU A 39 6.90 -11.86 -16.32
C LEU A 39 6.91 -12.98 -17.37
N SER A 40 6.33 -12.74 -18.54
CA SER A 40 6.62 -13.61 -19.68
C SER A 40 8.01 -13.27 -20.22
N TYR A 41 8.94 -14.21 -20.14
CA TYR A 41 10.28 -14.12 -20.75
C TYR A 41 10.23 -14.28 -22.29
N VAL A 42 9.22 -13.68 -22.93
CA VAL A 42 9.11 -13.67 -24.39
C VAL A 42 9.29 -12.24 -24.87
N VAL A 43 10.52 -11.95 -25.31
CA VAL A 43 10.81 -10.84 -26.21
C VAL A 43 9.82 -10.92 -27.37
N GLY A 44 8.91 -9.96 -27.45
CA GLY A 44 8.03 -9.78 -28.59
C GLY A 44 6.67 -10.48 -28.52
N ASN A 45 5.82 -10.07 -27.57
CA ASN A 45 4.40 -9.79 -27.86
C ASN A 45 3.75 -9.17 -26.62
N GLY A 46 3.73 -7.83 -26.58
CA GLY A 46 3.14 -7.06 -25.50
C GLY A 46 1.63 -7.23 -25.46
N LYS A 47 1.14 -8.13 -24.61
CA LYS A 47 -0.13 -7.94 -23.92
C LYS A 47 0.23 -7.46 -22.52
N GLU A 48 0.14 -6.15 -22.35
CA GLU A 48 0.36 -5.45 -21.10
C GLU A 48 -0.76 -5.85 -20.13
N ASP A 49 -0.56 -6.94 -19.38
CA ASP A 49 -1.40 -7.25 -18.20
C ASP A 49 -1.07 -6.20 -17.14
N ARG A 50 -1.78 -5.08 -17.25
CA ARG A 50 -1.61 -3.89 -16.42
C ARG A 50 -1.78 -4.22 -14.95
N PHE A 51 -1.01 -3.51 -14.12
CA PHE A 51 -0.88 -3.59 -12.66
C PHE A 51 -2.23 -3.68 -11.91
N GLU A 52 -2.82 -4.88 -11.84
CA GLU A 52 -4.05 -5.15 -11.13
C GLU A 52 -3.76 -5.58 -9.69
N LEU A 53 -4.39 -4.89 -8.74
CA LEU A 53 -4.30 -5.23 -7.33
C LEU A 53 -5.22 -6.41 -6.99
N LYS A 54 -4.64 -7.41 -6.34
CA LYS A 54 -5.36 -8.56 -5.78
C LYS A 54 -5.30 -8.52 -4.26
N LEU A 55 -6.44 -8.81 -3.64
CA LEU A 55 -6.58 -9.00 -2.21
C LEU A 55 -6.72 -10.49 -1.92
N VAL A 56 -5.90 -10.99 -1.00
CA VAL A 56 -5.99 -12.34 -0.44
C VAL A 56 -6.35 -12.20 1.04
N VAL A 57 -7.31 -12.99 1.51
CA VAL A 57 -7.69 -13.01 2.93
C VAL A 57 -7.36 -14.38 3.50
N GLY A 58 -6.58 -14.41 4.56
CA GLY A 58 -6.25 -15.59 5.35
C GLY A 58 -7.00 -15.61 6.67
N GLU A 59 -7.43 -16.79 7.09
CA GLU A 59 -8.06 -17.02 8.40
C GLU A 59 -7.11 -17.83 9.29
N VAL A 60 -6.84 -17.32 10.48
CA VAL A 60 -5.91 -17.92 11.43
C VAL A 60 -6.58 -19.10 12.13
N THR A 61 -6.18 -20.31 11.76
CA THR A 61 -6.61 -21.54 12.40
C THR A 61 -5.68 -21.87 13.56
N LYS A 62 -6.07 -21.52 14.79
CA LYS A 62 -5.32 -21.95 15.99
C LYS A 62 -5.46 -23.46 16.15
N SER A 63 -4.32 -24.16 16.23
CA SER A 63 -4.28 -25.57 16.60
C SER A 63 -4.59 -25.71 18.09
N THR A 64 -5.59 -26.52 18.44
CA THR A 64 -5.91 -26.87 19.83
C THR A 64 -4.88 -27.79 20.47
N ASP A 65 -4.01 -28.41 19.66
CA ASP A 65 -3.22 -29.57 20.09
C ASP A 65 -1.76 -29.21 20.43
N GLY A 66 -1.44 -27.91 20.55
CA GLY A 66 -0.11 -27.41 20.92
C GLY A 66 1.00 -27.70 19.90
N LYS A 67 0.67 -28.27 18.74
CA LYS A 67 1.61 -28.56 17.64
C LYS A 67 1.59 -27.42 16.60
N PRO A 68 2.76 -27.02 16.05
CA PRO A 68 2.81 -26.12 14.91
C PRO A 68 2.20 -26.82 13.69
N SER A 69 0.93 -26.51 13.38
CA SER A 69 0.30 -26.82 12.09
C SER A 69 0.18 -25.53 11.28
N GLY A 70 -0.11 -25.62 9.97
CA GLY A 70 -0.32 -24.42 9.15
C GLY A 70 -1.34 -23.48 9.81
N TRP A 71 -0.87 -22.30 10.24
CA TRP A 71 -1.67 -21.40 11.09
C TRP A 71 -2.65 -20.54 10.32
N ILE A 72 -2.55 -20.45 8.99
CA ILE A 72 -3.38 -19.57 8.18
C ILE A 72 -3.93 -20.35 6.99
N LYS A 73 -5.26 -20.38 6.87
CA LYS A 73 -5.95 -20.85 5.68
C LYS A 73 -6.19 -19.65 4.75
N TRP A 74 -5.46 -19.60 3.65
CA TRP A 74 -5.62 -18.57 2.63
C TRP A 74 -6.83 -18.85 1.74
N GLY A 75 -7.63 -17.83 1.47
CA GLY A 75 -8.63 -17.85 0.40
C GLY A 75 -8.01 -17.56 -0.97
N ASP A 76 -8.83 -17.64 -2.01
CA ASP A 76 -8.40 -17.31 -3.36
C ASP A 76 -8.13 -15.79 -3.51
N PRO A 77 -7.11 -15.39 -4.28
CA PRO A 77 -6.89 -13.99 -4.64
C PRO A 77 -8.10 -13.44 -5.40
N LYS A 78 -8.58 -12.26 -4.97
CA LYS A 78 -9.69 -11.56 -5.62
C LYS A 78 -9.22 -10.20 -6.10
N PRO A 79 -9.56 -9.79 -7.33
CA PRO A 79 -9.34 -8.40 -7.72
C PRO A 79 -10.11 -7.48 -6.78
N LEU A 80 -9.57 -6.30 -6.49
CA LEU A 80 -10.33 -5.31 -5.75
C LEU A 80 -11.59 -4.90 -6.54
N PRO A 81 -12.75 -4.70 -5.89
CA PRO A 81 -13.98 -4.32 -6.58
C PRO A 81 -13.75 -3.07 -7.46
N LYS A 82 -14.08 -3.15 -8.76
CA LYS A 82 -13.86 -2.09 -9.77
C LYS A 82 -14.46 -0.72 -9.43
N ARG A 83 -15.28 -0.59 -8.38
CA ARG A 83 -15.73 0.71 -7.86
C ARG A 83 -14.64 1.36 -7.00
N ILE A 84 -13.46 1.52 -7.57
CA ILE A 84 -12.47 2.47 -7.07
C ILE A 84 -12.89 3.83 -7.61
N SER A 85 -13.98 4.40 -7.10
CA SER A 85 -14.46 5.72 -7.49
C SER A 85 -13.82 6.75 -6.56
N SER A 86 -12.71 7.37 -6.97
CA SER A 86 -12.35 8.68 -6.45
C SER A 86 -13.18 9.69 -7.22
N ALA A 87 -14.21 10.25 -6.59
CA ALA A 87 -15.09 11.24 -7.23
C ALA A 87 -14.34 12.49 -7.79
N SER A 88 -13.06 12.66 -7.45
CA SER A 88 -12.16 13.72 -7.93
C SER A 88 -11.23 13.31 -9.08
N HIS A 89 -10.99 12.01 -9.32
CA HIS A 89 -10.01 11.51 -10.29
C HIS A 89 -10.57 10.38 -11.18
N GLU A 90 -11.89 10.35 -11.39
CA GLU A 90 -12.55 9.30 -12.18
C GLU A 90 -12.01 9.28 -13.62
N GLY A 91 -11.20 8.27 -13.93
CA GLY A 91 -10.67 8.03 -15.29
C GLY A 91 -9.20 8.41 -15.52
N GLU A 92 -8.49 8.90 -14.50
CA GLU A 92 -7.12 9.43 -14.61
C GLU A 92 -6.00 8.43 -14.26
N TRP A 93 -6.31 7.25 -13.71
CA TRP A 93 -5.27 6.28 -13.29
C TRP A 93 -5.07 5.14 -14.28
N THR A 94 -3.82 4.77 -14.56
CA THR A 94 -3.43 3.66 -15.45
C THR A 94 -3.08 2.38 -14.70
N GLY A 95 -2.70 2.48 -13.44
CA GLY A 95 -2.33 1.34 -12.61
C GLY A 95 -2.21 1.71 -11.13
N PHE A 96 -2.29 0.69 -10.27
CA PHE A 96 -2.14 0.84 -8.83
C PHE A 96 -1.14 -0.17 -8.26
N PHE A 97 -0.40 0.26 -7.24
CA PHE A 97 0.61 -0.53 -6.56
C PHE A 97 0.37 -0.52 -5.05
N ALA A 98 0.50 -1.69 -4.44
CA ALA A 98 0.63 -1.77 -3.00
C ALA A 98 1.97 -1.13 -2.58
N SER A 99 1.99 -0.40 -1.46
CA SER A 99 3.20 0.28 -0.99
C SER A 99 4.29 -0.70 -0.53
N GLY A 100 3.86 -1.78 0.11
CA GLY A 100 4.72 -2.75 0.78
C GLY A 100 4.59 -2.63 2.30
N GLY A 101 4.92 -3.72 3.00
CA GLY A 101 4.98 -3.75 4.45
C GLY A 101 3.61 -3.86 5.10
N SER A 102 3.22 -2.87 5.90
CA SER A 102 1.99 -2.91 6.70
C SER A 102 1.04 -1.78 6.32
N GLY A 103 -0.24 -2.09 6.23
CA GLY A 103 -1.27 -1.08 6.40
C GLY A 103 -1.61 -0.93 7.89
N ILE A 104 -2.74 -0.29 8.19
CA ILE A 104 -3.20 -0.09 9.56
C ILE A 104 -4.65 -0.52 9.76
N LEU A 105 -4.93 -0.95 10.99
CA LEU A 105 -6.27 -1.11 11.52
C LEU A 105 -6.52 0.06 12.46
N MET A 106 -7.44 0.95 12.08
CA MET A 106 -7.81 2.10 12.89
C MET A 106 -8.66 1.70 14.10
N GLU A 107 -8.74 2.57 15.10
CA GLU A 107 -9.51 2.35 16.32
C GLU A 107 -11.00 2.06 16.05
N ASP A 108 -11.58 2.73 15.04
CA ASP A 108 -12.98 2.51 14.62
C ASP A 108 -13.20 1.19 13.85
N GLY A 109 -12.13 0.41 13.64
CA GLY A 109 -12.14 -0.85 12.93
C GLY A 109 -11.97 -0.74 11.41
N THR A 110 -11.73 0.47 10.88
CA THR A 110 -11.42 0.71 9.47
C THR A 110 -10.07 0.10 9.10
N ILE A 111 -10.04 -0.63 8.00
CA ILE A 111 -8.82 -1.21 7.41
C ILE A 111 -8.28 -0.20 6.39
N VAL A 112 -7.01 0.20 6.50
CA VAL A 112 -6.39 1.19 5.60
C VAL A 112 -5.08 0.66 5.04
N PHE A 113 -4.97 0.58 3.72
CA PHE A 113 -3.74 0.27 3.00
C PHE A 113 -3.16 1.52 2.34
N PRO A 114 -1.86 1.80 2.52
CA PRO A 114 -1.16 2.77 1.68
C PRO A 114 -0.99 2.24 0.26
N LEU A 115 -1.16 3.11 -0.73
CA LEU A 115 -1.21 2.78 -2.14
C LEU A 115 -0.46 3.81 -2.98
N MET A 116 0.13 3.37 -4.09
CA MET A 116 0.60 4.26 -5.14
C MET A 116 -0.25 4.12 -6.40
N ALA A 117 -0.45 5.21 -7.13
CA ALA A 117 -1.22 5.26 -8.37
C ALA A 117 -0.40 5.93 -9.49
N MET A 118 -0.48 5.39 -10.70
CA MET A 118 0.11 5.98 -11.91
C MET A 118 -0.92 6.80 -12.68
N ASN A 119 -0.55 8.01 -13.07
CA ASN A 119 -1.42 8.89 -13.86
C ASN A 119 -1.41 8.48 -15.35
N LYS A 120 -2.55 8.67 -16.01
CA LYS A 120 -2.78 8.42 -17.43
C LYS A 120 -2.22 9.50 -18.35
N GLU A 121 -2.20 10.75 -17.90
CA GLU A 121 -1.66 11.87 -18.68
C GLU A 121 -0.13 11.83 -18.74
N ASN A 122 0.50 11.39 -17.64
CA ASN A 122 1.93 11.18 -17.54
C ASN A 122 2.22 9.89 -16.77
N GLU A 123 2.45 8.79 -17.49
CA GLU A 123 2.68 7.46 -16.93
C GLU A 123 3.97 7.36 -16.09
N LEU A 124 4.81 8.40 -16.12
CA LEU A 124 5.99 8.51 -15.24
C LEU A 124 5.63 9.04 -13.85
N ASP A 125 4.52 9.77 -13.70
CA ASP A 125 4.14 10.37 -12.44
C ASP A 125 3.43 9.34 -11.55
N VAL A 126 4.05 9.08 -10.40
CA VAL A 126 3.51 8.21 -9.36
C VAL A 126 3.07 9.04 -8.16
N TYR A 127 1.86 8.78 -7.68
CA TYR A 127 1.21 9.49 -6.59
C TYR A 127 0.93 8.55 -5.44
N SER A 128 1.13 9.01 -4.21
CA SER A 128 0.76 8.29 -2.99
C SER A 128 -0.65 8.65 -2.53
N MET A 129 -1.39 7.64 -2.08
CA MET A 129 -2.77 7.73 -1.61
C MET A 129 -3.09 6.56 -0.67
N ILE A 130 -4.36 6.42 -0.27
CA ILE A 130 -4.81 5.26 0.51
C ILE A 130 -6.02 4.60 -0.13
N ILE A 131 -6.17 3.30 0.14
CA ILE A 131 -7.40 2.56 -0.07
C ILE A 131 -7.87 2.00 1.27
N TYR A 132 -9.15 2.12 1.57
CA TYR A 132 -9.68 1.74 2.88
C TYR A 132 -11.01 1.00 2.80
N SER A 133 -11.31 0.24 3.85
CA SER A 133 -12.55 -0.52 4.01
C SER A 133 -13.11 -0.34 5.41
N LYS A 134 -14.33 0.19 5.49
CA LYS A 134 -15.13 0.24 6.73
C LYS A 134 -15.92 -1.05 6.95
N GLU A 135 -16.11 -1.84 5.91
CA GLU A 135 -16.92 -3.06 5.92
C GLU A 135 -16.06 -4.34 5.97
N ASN A 136 -14.96 -4.32 6.72
CA ASN A 136 -14.14 -5.52 6.95
C ASN A 136 -13.62 -6.19 5.65
N GLY A 137 -13.33 -5.40 4.62
CA GLY A 137 -12.81 -5.86 3.34
C GLY A 137 -13.86 -6.30 2.32
N SER A 138 -15.17 -6.22 2.59
CA SER A 138 -16.21 -6.51 1.59
C SER A 138 -16.36 -5.41 0.54
N ALA A 139 -16.15 -4.16 0.93
CA ALA A 139 -16.19 -2.98 0.07
C ALA A 139 -14.98 -2.09 0.35
N TRP A 140 -14.42 -1.49 -0.69
CA TRP A 140 -13.23 -0.64 -0.63
C TRP A 140 -13.51 0.73 -1.24
N SER A 141 -12.84 1.74 -0.73
CA SER A 141 -12.91 3.12 -1.21
C SER A 141 -11.52 3.69 -1.35
N LEU A 142 -11.29 4.45 -2.43
CA LEU A 142 -10.05 5.20 -2.64
C LEU A 142 -10.16 6.57 -1.98
N SER A 143 -9.06 7.07 -1.44
CA SER A 143 -8.99 8.46 -1.02
C SER A 143 -9.12 9.43 -2.20
N LYS A 144 -9.62 10.63 -1.93
CA LYS A 144 -9.73 11.69 -2.94
C LYS A 144 -8.45 12.49 -3.07
N GLY A 145 -7.78 12.75 -1.95
CA GLY A 145 -6.51 13.44 -1.88
C GLY A 145 -5.36 12.49 -2.22
N ILE A 146 -4.36 13.08 -2.85
CA ILE A 146 -3.13 12.45 -3.33
C ILE A 146 -1.93 13.29 -2.89
N SER A 147 -0.75 12.69 -2.84
CA SER A 147 0.51 13.42 -2.67
C SER A 147 0.82 14.28 -3.91
N PRO A 148 1.83 15.16 -3.84
CA PRO A 148 2.50 15.66 -5.04
C PRO A 148 3.02 14.50 -5.92
N ALA A 149 3.26 14.80 -7.20
CA ALA A 149 3.87 13.86 -8.14
C ALA A 149 5.25 13.42 -7.66
N ASN A 150 5.61 12.16 -7.93
CA ASN A 150 6.88 11.52 -7.59
C ASN A 150 7.20 11.51 -6.08
N CYS A 151 6.15 11.50 -5.27
CA CYS A 151 6.23 11.14 -3.85
C CYS A 151 5.67 9.73 -3.68
N THR A 152 6.54 8.75 -3.46
CA THR A 152 6.27 7.31 -3.47
C THR A 152 6.43 6.68 -2.10
N ASP A 153 6.30 5.35 -2.04
CA ASP A 153 6.53 4.53 -0.85
C ASP A 153 5.77 5.01 0.41
N PRO A 154 4.44 5.23 0.32
CA PRO A 154 3.67 5.74 1.44
C PRO A 154 3.66 4.75 2.61
N ARG A 155 3.92 5.24 3.82
CA ARG A 155 3.64 4.54 5.08
C ARG A 155 2.62 5.35 5.87
N VAL A 156 1.63 4.68 6.44
CA VAL A 156 0.53 5.33 7.15
C VAL A 156 0.45 4.88 8.60
N THR A 157 0.02 5.77 9.47
CA THR A 157 -0.29 5.46 10.87
C THR A 157 -1.44 6.30 11.39
N GLU A 158 -2.19 5.78 12.34
CA GLU A 158 -3.16 6.56 13.11
C GLU A 158 -2.46 7.25 14.29
N TRP A 159 -2.74 8.54 14.46
CA TRP A 159 -2.18 9.37 15.52
C TRP A 159 -3.16 10.48 15.91
N GLU A 160 -3.56 10.55 17.18
CA GLU A 160 -4.44 11.62 17.72
C GLU A 160 -5.68 11.89 16.85
N GLU A 161 -6.46 10.85 16.53
CA GLU A 161 -7.66 10.91 15.68
C GLU A 161 -7.40 11.42 14.24
N SER A 162 -6.15 11.37 13.80
CA SER A 162 -5.73 11.73 12.45
C SER A 162 -4.95 10.61 11.80
N LEU A 163 -5.03 10.55 10.47
CA LEU A 163 -4.19 9.68 9.67
C LEU A 163 -2.94 10.45 9.26
N LEU A 164 -1.77 9.90 9.55
CA LEU A 164 -0.50 10.42 9.08
C LEU A 164 0.01 9.55 7.95
N MET A 165 0.61 10.18 6.94
CA MET A 165 1.27 9.53 5.82
C MET A 165 2.67 10.09 5.67
N ILE A 166 3.67 9.21 5.68
CA ILE A 166 5.06 9.53 5.30
C ILE A 166 5.28 9.03 3.88
N VAL A 167 5.83 9.87 3.02
CA VAL A 167 6.18 9.54 1.63
C VAL A 167 7.63 9.88 1.35
N ASP A 168 8.24 9.16 0.42
CA ASP A 168 9.57 9.44 -0.12
C ASP A 168 9.42 10.26 -1.41
N CYS A 169 9.88 11.50 -1.43
CA CYS A 169 9.92 12.35 -2.62
C CYS A 169 11.37 12.45 -3.14
N GLU A 170 11.57 13.01 -4.35
CA GLU A 170 12.87 12.97 -5.06
C GLU A 170 14.11 13.34 -4.23
N ASN A 171 14.00 14.29 -3.29
CA ASN A 171 15.14 14.76 -2.50
C ASN A 171 14.89 14.79 -0.97
N ASP A 172 13.74 14.31 -0.50
CA ASP A 172 13.38 14.33 0.94
C ASP A 172 12.21 13.38 1.22
N GLN A 173 11.91 13.16 2.49
CA GLN A 173 10.62 12.64 2.92
C GLN A 173 9.61 13.78 3.08
N ALA A 174 8.32 13.47 3.14
CA ALA A 174 7.30 14.42 3.58
C ALA A 174 6.30 13.72 4.49
N VAL A 175 5.81 14.43 5.50
CA VAL A 175 4.76 13.94 6.40
C VAL A 175 3.50 14.75 6.13
N TYR A 176 2.40 14.05 5.86
CA TYR A 176 1.08 14.63 5.68
C TYR A 176 0.12 14.12 6.74
N GLU A 177 -0.79 14.98 7.16
CA GLU A 177 -1.93 14.69 8.03
C GLU A 177 -3.23 14.80 7.26
N SER A 178 -4.13 13.85 7.51
CA SER A 178 -5.53 13.89 7.10
C SER A 178 -6.44 13.57 8.28
N ARG A 179 -7.48 14.38 8.48
CA ARG A 179 -8.57 14.13 9.44
C ARG A 179 -9.87 13.66 8.79
N ASP A 180 -9.84 13.48 7.47
CA ASP A 180 -11.01 13.20 6.63
C ASP A 180 -10.80 11.97 5.73
N MET A 181 -10.02 11.01 6.22
CA MET A 181 -9.70 9.73 5.56
C MET A 181 -9.07 9.92 4.17
N GLY A 182 -8.07 10.79 4.10
CA GLY A 182 -7.33 11.10 2.89
C GLY A 182 -8.12 11.92 1.88
N THR A 183 -9.22 12.58 2.26
CA THR A 183 -9.91 13.49 1.33
C THR A 183 -9.06 14.75 1.11
N THR A 184 -8.44 15.26 2.17
CA THR A 184 -7.45 16.32 2.14
C THR A 184 -6.21 15.89 2.92
N TRP A 185 -5.05 16.34 2.45
CA TRP A 185 -3.74 16.12 3.07
C TRP A 185 -3.09 17.48 3.32
N THR A 186 -2.57 17.66 4.53
CA THR A 186 -1.87 18.88 4.95
C THR A 186 -0.50 18.52 5.49
N GLU A 187 0.52 19.29 5.16
CA GLU A 187 1.88 19.01 5.64
C GLU A 187 1.95 19.11 7.17
N ALA A 188 2.58 18.11 7.81
CA ALA A 188 2.57 17.93 9.26
C ALA A 188 3.98 17.72 9.83
N ILE A 189 4.90 18.64 9.51
CA ILE A 189 6.28 18.64 10.02
C ILE A 189 6.27 18.70 11.55
N GLY A 190 7.05 17.82 12.19
CA GLY A 190 7.27 17.84 13.65
C GLY A 190 6.11 17.28 14.48
N LYS A 191 5.04 16.76 13.85
CA LYS A 191 3.91 16.18 14.57
C LYS A 191 4.24 14.82 15.22
N LEU A 192 5.06 14.01 14.56
CA LEU A 192 5.55 12.75 15.12
C LEU A 192 6.90 12.98 15.82
N PRO A 193 6.99 12.82 17.16
CA PRO A 193 8.26 12.91 17.86
C PRO A 193 9.26 11.88 17.31
N GLY A 194 10.46 12.32 16.94
CA GLY A 194 11.51 11.44 16.42
C GLY A 194 11.44 11.14 14.93
N VAL A 195 10.39 11.57 14.23
CA VAL A 195 10.37 11.60 12.75
C VAL A 195 10.93 12.95 12.31
N TRP A 196 12.11 12.91 11.71
CA TRP A 196 12.81 14.09 11.20
C TRP A 196 12.74 14.09 9.69
N VAL A 197 11.79 14.83 9.13
CA VAL A 197 11.79 15.20 7.72
C VAL A 197 12.72 16.38 7.56
N LYS A 198 13.74 16.27 6.71
CA LYS A 198 14.71 17.35 6.49
C LYS A 198 14.71 17.72 5.02
N SER A 199 14.06 18.83 4.68
CA SER A 199 14.22 19.42 3.35
C SER A 199 15.58 20.09 3.29
N GLN A 200 16.64 19.34 2.99
CA GLN A 200 17.97 19.93 2.76
C GLN A 200 18.18 20.14 1.27
N SER A 201 18.24 21.41 0.88
CA SER A 201 18.76 21.83 -0.42
C SER A 201 20.29 21.77 -0.37
N GLU A 202 20.90 20.59 -0.50
CA GLU A 202 22.34 20.50 -0.80
C GLU A 202 22.70 19.07 -1.23
N ASP A 203 23.41 18.97 -2.36
CA ASP A 203 23.96 17.74 -2.92
C ASP A 203 24.71 16.93 -1.85
N TYR A 204 24.17 15.77 -1.48
CA TYR A 204 24.93 14.75 -0.74
C TYR A 204 25.05 13.47 -1.59
N PRO A 205 26.26 12.96 -1.83
CA PRO A 205 26.45 11.61 -2.34
C PRO A 205 26.19 10.62 -1.20
N ASP A 206 25.25 9.70 -1.43
CA ASP A 206 24.91 8.54 -0.57
C ASP A 206 24.45 8.84 0.87
N GLY A 207 23.13 8.76 1.09
CA GLY A 207 22.57 8.37 2.40
C GLY A 207 21.46 9.23 2.98
N VAL A 208 20.34 9.41 2.27
CA VAL A 208 19.09 9.87 2.90
C VAL A 208 18.54 8.72 3.75
N TRP A 209 18.35 8.94 5.04
CA TRP A 209 17.75 7.96 5.93
C TRP A 209 16.23 7.97 5.75
N HIS A 210 15.72 6.96 5.07
CA HIS A 210 14.27 6.80 4.89
C HIS A 210 13.68 5.96 6.04
N VAL A 211 12.52 6.39 6.54
CA VAL A 211 11.67 5.58 7.40
C VAL A 211 11.24 4.32 6.63
N ASP A 212 11.78 3.15 6.96
CA ASP A 212 11.36 1.89 6.30
C ASP A 212 9.99 1.41 6.79
N ALA A 213 9.68 1.57 8.09
CA ALA A 213 8.42 1.15 8.69
C ALA A 213 7.90 2.17 9.71
N LEU A 214 6.58 2.35 9.76
CA LEU A 214 5.88 3.24 10.69
C LEU A 214 4.79 2.46 11.42
N ILE A 215 4.91 2.33 12.74
CA ILE A 215 3.99 1.56 13.58
C ILE A 215 3.77 2.33 14.89
N THR A 216 2.52 2.59 15.24
CA THR A 216 2.14 3.10 16.56
C THR A 216 1.85 1.93 17.50
N ALA A 217 2.35 2.00 18.74
CA ALA A 217 2.09 1.00 19.79
C ALA A 217 1.97 1.67 21.16
N THR A 218 1.21 1.05 22.07
CA THR A 218 1.21 1.38 23.50
C THR A 218 2.19 0.43 24.20
N ILE A 219 3.11 0.98 25.00
CA ILE A 219 4.20 0.24 25.68
C ILE A 219 3.98 0.29 27.19
#